data_AF-A7SLS2-F1
#
_entry.id   AF-A7SLS2-F1
#
_cell.length_a   1.000
_cell.length_b   1.000
_cell.length_c   1.000
_cell.angle_alpha   90.00
_cell.angle_beta   90.00
_cell.angle_gamma   90.00
#
_symmetry.space_group_name_H-M   'P 1'
#
loop_
_entity.id
_entity.type
_entity.pdbx_description
1 polymer ?
#
loop_
_entity_poly.entity_id
_entity_poly.type
_entity_poly.pdbx_seq_one_letter_code
_entity_poly.pdbx_strand_id
1 'polypeptide(L)'
;MTGCLGKLSAQSQYAFVRCPACKHETLLLSRFNGIPSLPKNFGLLEIIESKENADKAPASASTIDQERAKHRHLCTEHDEPKKVYCYDDQVLICIYCQIYGKHQGHRCDLASRLATNVREELSKITVQIEEEHEKIVMARRAI
;
A
#
# COMPACT_ATOMS: atom_id res chain seq x y z
N MET A 1 -2.85 24.48 -12.64
CA MET A 1 -2.28 23.10 -12.63
C MET A 1 -0.78 23.22 -12.42
N THR A 2 -0.25 22.71 -11.31
CA THR A 2 1.17 22.89 -10.95
C THR A 2 2.06 22.18 -11.98
N GLY A 3 2.97 22.90 -12.63
CA GLY A 3 3.86 22.36 -13.68
C GLY A 3 4.74 21.19 -13.23
N CYS A 4 4.83 20.94 -11.92
CA CYS A 4 5.53 19.81 -11.31
C CYS A 4 4.89 18.46 -11.69
N LEU A 5 3.55 18.37 -11.75
CA LEU A 5 2.85 17.14 -12.13
C LEU A 5 3.07 16.79 -13.61
N GLY A 6 3.14 17.81 -14.48
CA GLY A 6 3.44 17.62 -15.91
C GLY A 6 4.85 17.06 -16.15
N LYS A 7 5.85 17.52 -15.37
CA LYS A 7 7.23 17.01 -15.44
C LYS A 7 7.35 15.55 -14.97
N LEU A 8 6.63 15.19 -13.91
CA LEU A 8 6.54 13.80 -13.44
C LEU A 8 5.86 12.88 -14.46
N SER A 9 4.77 13.35 -15.09
CA SER A 9 4.09 12.62 -16.16
C SER A 9 5.00 12.40 -17.38
N ALA A 10 5.76 13.41 -17.80
CA ALA A 10 6.75 13.26 -18.87
C ALA A 10 7.90 12.31 -18.48
N GLN A 11 8.36 12.35 -17.23
CA GLN A 11 9.37 11.40 -16.71
C GLN A 11 8.85 9.96 -16.65
N SER A 12 7.55 9.76 -16.44
CA SER A 12 6.96 8.41 -16.43
C SER A 12 6.92 7.71 -17.79
N GLN A 13 7.21 8.45 -18.87
CA GLN A 13 7.44 7.87 -20.20
C GLN A 13 8.83 7.22 -20.31
N TYR A 14 9.72 7.46 -19.34
CA TYR A 14 11.02 6.80 -19.19
C TYR A 14 10.91 5.62 -18.21
N ALA A 15 11.88 4.71 -18.28
CA ALA A 15 11.92 3.49 -17.46
C ALA A 15 12.09 3.74 -15.94
N PHE A 16 12.16 5.00 -15.49
CA PHE A 16 12.36 5.37 -14.09
C PHE A 16 11.64 6.69 -13.74
N VAL A 17 11.22 6.80 -12.48
CA VAL A 17 10.70 8.04 -11.88
C VAL A 17 11.68 8.53 -10.82
N ARG A 18 11.97 9.83 -10.84
CA ARG A 18 12.90 10.44 -9.88
C ARG A 18 12.13 11.24 -8.83
N CYS A 19 12.38 10.95 -7.55
CA CYS A 19 11.79 11.69 -6.44
C CYS A 19 12.27 13.16 -6.45
N PRO A 20 11.37 14.16 -6.44
CA PRO A 20 11.77 15.58 -6.47
C PRO A 20 12.49 16.04 -5.20
N ALA A 21 12.28 15.34 -4.07
CA ALA A 21 12.88 15.70 -2.78
C ALA A 21 14.27 15.06 -2.59
N CYS A 22 14.35 13.72 -2.69
CA CYS A 22 15.59 12.99 -2.39
C CYS A 22 16.38 12.55 -3.64
N LYS A 23 15.88 12.82 -4.85
CA LYS A 23 16.49 12.43 -6.15
C LYS A 23 16.66 10.91 -6.35
N HIS A 24 16.10 10.09 -5.48
CA HIS A 24 16.08 8.63 -5.64
C HIS A 24 15.34 8.23 -6.91
N GLU A 25 15.88 7.25 -7.64
CA GLU A 25 15.31 6.75 -8.88
C GLU A 25 14.62 5.41 -8.63
N THR A 26 13.33 5.37 -8.92
CA THR A 26 12.52 4.15 -8.85
C THR A 26 12.34 3.62 -10.27
N LEU A 27 12.81 2.39 -10.52
CA LEU A 27 12.62 1.71 -11.80
C LEU A 27 11.15 1.32 -11.99
N LEU A 28 10.60 1.63 -13.16
CA LEU A 28 9.29 1.20 -13.60
C LEU A 28 9.46 -0.08 -14.44
N LEU A 29 9.37 -1.25 -13.82
CA LEU A 29 9.48 -2.54 -14.50
C LEU A 29 8.24 -2.83 -15.39
N SER A 30 8.18 -2.19 -16.56
CA SER A 30 7.57 -2.67 -17.84
C SER A 30 7.02 -1.52 -18.67
N ARG A 31 7.11 -1.64 -20.01
CA ARG A 31 6.40 -0.80 -21.00
C ARG A 31 4.85 -0.85 -20.88
N PHE A 32 4.32 -1.80 -20.09
CA PHE A 32 2.87 -2.02 -19.92
C PHE A 32 2.35 -1.72 -18.48
N ASN A 33 3.23 -1.63 -17.47
CA ASN A 33 2.86 -1.44 -16.07
C ASN A 33 3.58 -0.22 -15.46
N GLY A 34 3.36 0.97 -16.02
CA GLY A 34 3.97 2.24 -15.58
C GLY A 34 3.59 2.69 -14.16
N ILE A 35 3.37 3.99 -13.93
CA ILE A 35 2.95 4.57 -12.63
C ILE A 35 1.87 3.74 -11.87
N PRO A 36 0.87 3.10 -12.51
CA PRO A 36 -0.17 2.35 -11.79
C PRO A 36 0.33 1.17 -10.96
N SER A 37 1.54 0.66 -11.22
CA SER A 37 2.15 -0.45 -10.48
C SER A 37 2.86 0.00 -9.20
N LEU A 38 3.05 1.31 -9.00
CA LEU A 38 3.63 1.83 -7.77
C LEU A 38 2.70 1.54 -6.57
N PRO A 39 3.28 1.20 -5.40
CA PRO A 39 2.51 1.06 -4.18
C PRO A 39 1.64 2.29 -3.93
N LYS A 40 0.33 2.07 -3.80
CA LYS A 40 -0.63 3.15 -3.55
C LYS A 40 -0.62 3.52 -2.08
N ASN A 41 -0.75 4.81 -1.79
CA ASN A 41 -1.04 5.26 -0.44
C ASN A 41 -2.54 5.08 -0.15
N PHE A 42 -2.89 4.00 0.56
CA PHE A 42 -4.28 3.68 0.88
C PHE A 42 -4.97 4.71 1.78
N GLY A 43 -4.23 5.42 2.64
CA GLY A 43 -4.81 6.51 3.45
C GLY A 43 -5.22 7.71 2.61
N LEU A 44 -4.45 8.05 1.58
CA LEU A 44 -4.85 9.09 0.62
C LEU A 44 -6.06 8.65 -0.22
N LEU A 45 -6.13 7.37 -0.59
CA LEU A 45 -7.31 6.84 -1.30
C LEU A 45 -8.57 6.96 -0.44
N GLU A 46 -8.50 6.62 0.84
CA GLU A 46 -9.62 6.74 1.78
C GLU A 46 -10.08 8.20 1.92
N ILE A 47 -9.13 9.15 2.02
CA ILE A 47 -9.45 10.59 2.08
C ILE A 47 -10.14 11.05 0.79
N ILE A 48 -9.67 10.60 -0.39
CA ILE A 48 -10.28 10.97 -1.67
C ILE A 48 -11.71 10.38 -1.77
N GLU A 49 -11.87 9.09 -1.48
CA GLU A 49 -13.18 8.41 -1.49
C GLU A 49 -14.18 9.09 -0.54
N SER A 50 -13.73 9.54 0.64
CA SER A 50 -14.58 10.27 1.60
C SER A 50 -15.11 11.61 1.05
N LYS A 51 -14.33 12.31 0.23
CA LYS A 51 -14.72 13.60 -0.37
C LYS A 51 -15.66 13.43 -1.56
N GLU A 52 -15.37 12.46 -2.43
CA GLU A 52 -16.23 12.10 -3.56
C GLU A 52 -17.64 11.68 -3.09
N ASN A 53 -17.74 11.03 -1.93
CA ASN A 53 -19.00 10.67 -1.30
C ASN A 53 -19.73 11.86 -0.64
N ALA A 54 -19.00 12.88 -0.18
CA ALA A 54 -19.58 14.08 0.43
C ALA A 54 -20.15 15.05 -0.63
N ASP A 55 -19.54 15.09 -1.82
CA ASP A 55 -19.98 15.96 -2.93
C ASP A 55 -21.18 15.38 -3.72
N LYS A 56 -21.53 14.10 -3.53
CA LYS A 56 -22.72 13.46 -4.11
C LYS A 56 -23.92 13.53 -3.14
N ALA A 57 -24.80 14.52 -3.34
CA ALA A 57 -26.17 14.53 -2.78
C ALA A 57 -26.96 13.27 -3.24
N PRO A 58 -28.05 12.85 -2.55
CA PRO A 58 -28.59 11.48 -2.59
C PRO A 58 -29.42 11.14 -3.85
N ALA A 59 -28.97 11.53 -5.04
CA ALA A 59 -29.53 11.11 -6.31
C ALA A 59 -28.49 10.29 -7.08
N SER A 60 -28.64 8.96 -7.06
CA SER A 60 -27.83 7.93 -7.74
C SER A 60 -26.43 7.64 -7.18
N ALA A 61 -26.38 7.13 -5.94
CA ALA A 61 -25.33 6.18 -5.61
C ALA A 61 -25.56 4.92 -6.46
N SER A 62 -24.86 4.79 -7.59
CA SER A 62 -24.82 3.54 -8.35
C SER A 62 -24.35 2.44 -7.41
N THR A 63 -25.20 1.46 -7.16
CA THR A 63 -24.94 0.22 -6.39
C THR A 63 -23.56 -0.41 -6.69
N ILE A 64 -23.08 -0.19 -7.91
CA ILE A 64 -21.81 -0.65 -8.49
C ILE A 64 -20.56 -0.17 -7.72
N ASP A 65 -20.50 1.06 -7.22
CA ASP A 65 -19.26 1.58 -6.60
C ASP A 65 -19.08 1.09 -5.17
N GLN A 66 -20.18 0.90 -4.45
CA GLN A 66 -20.20 0.35 -3.10
C GLN A 66 -19.91 -1.16 -3.11
N GLU A 67 -20.36 -1.87 -4.16
CA GLU A 67 -19.98 -3.27 -4.43
C GLU A 67 -18.49 -3.39 -4.76
N ARG A 68 -17.90 -2.49 -5.56
CA ARG A 68 -16.45 -2.53 -5.89
C ARG A 68 -15.54 -2.34 -4.67
N ALA A 69 -15.89 -1.45 -3.75
CA ALA A 69 -15.13 -1.26 -2.52
C ALA A 69 -15.22 -2.51 -1.61
N LYS A 70 -16.40 -3.12 -1.52
CA LYS A 70 -16.62 -4.38 -0.79
C LYS A 70 -15.87 -5.56 -1.43
N HIS A 71 -15.88 -5.65 -2.77
CA HIS A 71 -15.19 -6.70 -3.54
C HIS A 71 -13.66 -6.59 -3.51
N ARG A 72 -13.07 -5.43 -3.20
CA ARG A 72 -11.61 -5.31 -3.04
C ARG A 72 -11.07 -6.16 -1.89
N HIS A 73 -11.87 -6.35 -0.85
CA HIS A 73 -11.51 -7.11 0.33
C HIS A 73 -12.03 -8.56 0.31
N LEU A 74 -12.83 -8.91 -0.70
CA LEU A 74 -13.36 -10.26 -0.88
C LEU A 74 -12.46 -11.05 -1.85
N CYS A 75 -12.39 -12.36 -1.64
CA CYS A 75 -11.81 -13.29 -2.58
C CYS A 75 -12.72 -13.44 -3.80
N THR A 76 -12.19 -13.28 -5.00
CA THR A 76 -12.95 -13.40 -6.24
C THR A 76 -13.42 -14.83 -6.53
N GLU A 77 -12.73 -15.84 -5.98
CA GLU A 77 -13.07 -17.25 -6.20
C GLU A 77 -14.10 -17.78 -5.17
N HIS A 78 -14.12 -17.23 -3.96
CA HIS A 78 -14.88 -17.79 -2.83
C HIS A 78 -15.87 -16.82 -2.19
N ASP A 79 -15.92 -15.56 -2.66
CA ASP A 79 -16.76 -14.47 -2.11
C ASP A 79 -16.60 -14.24 -0.58
N GLU A 80 -15.41 -14.58 -0.06
CA GLU A 80 -15.10 -14.53 1.38
C GLU A 80 -14.02 -13.49 1.68
N PRO A 81 -14.07 -12.79 2.83
CA PRO A 81 -13.13 -11.73 3.16
C PRO A 81 -11.70 -12.28 3.30
N LYS A 82 -10.77 -11.54 2.72
CA LYS A 82 -9.34 -11.82 2.76
C LYS A 82 -8.77 -11.45 4.13
N LYS A 83 -8.74 -12.42 5.05
CA LYS A 83 -8.28 -12.24 6.44
C LYS A 83 -6.97 -12.97 6.75
N VAL A 84 -6.44 -13.70 5.78
CA VAL A 84 -5.21 -14.50 5.92
C VAL A 84 -4.15 -13.92 5.01
N TYR A 85 -2.92 -13.81 5.50
CA TYR A 85 -1.77 -13.42 4.68
C TYR A 85 -0.92 -14.66 4.40
N CYS A 86 -0.61 -14.88 3.13
CA CYS A 86 0.34 -15.91 2.69
C CYS A 86 1.74 -15.29 2.57
N TYR A 87 2.72 -15.88 3.25
CA TYR A 87 4.10 -15.39 3.23
C TYR A 87 4.83 -15.75 1.94
N ASP A 88 4.54 -16.92 1.37
CA ASP A 88 5.21 -17.42 0.18
C ASP A 88 4.85 -16.58 -1.05
N ASP A 89 3.56 -16.25 -1.19
CA ASP A 89 3.04 -15.44 -2.30
C ASP A 89 2.93 -13.94 -1.97
N GLN A 90 3.17 -13.55 -0.72
CA GLN A 90 3.08 -12.18 -0.21
C GLN A 90 1.72 -11.49 -0.48
N VAL A 91 0.63 -12.24 -0.41
CA VAL A 91 -0.73 -11.75 -0.73
C VAL A 91 -1.74 -12.03 0.39
N LEU A 92 -2.77 -11.17 0.47
CA LEU A 92 -3.95 -11.40 1.29
C LEU A 92 -4.94 -12.32 0.58
N ILE A 93 -5.37 -13.38 1.26
CA ILE A 93 -6.24 -14.45 0.77
C ILE A 93 -7.39 -14.72 1.77
N CYS A 94 -8.43 -15.41 1.32
CA CYS A 94 -9.47 -15.93 2.21
C CYS A 94 -9.06 -17.29 2.79
N ILE A 95 -9.82 -17.77 3.78
CA ILE A 95 -9.53 -19.04 4.46
C ILE A 95 -9.68 -20.26 3.53
N TYR A 96 -10.59 -20.21 2.56
CA TYR A 96 -10.77 -21.30 1.59
C TYR A 96 -9.57 -21.42 0.64
N CYS A 97 -8.98 -20.29 0.21
CA CYS A 97 -7.74 -20.30 -0.56
C CYS A 97 -6.58 -20.99 0.19
N GLN A 98 -6.53 -20.84 1.51
CA GLN A 98 -5.51 -21.46 2.36
C GLN A 98 -5.74 -22.97 2.54
N ILE A 99 -6.98 -23.41 2.74
CA ILE A 99 -7.28 -24.79 3.13
C ILE A 99 -7.48 -25.69 1.91
N TYR A 100 -8.25 -25.22 0.92
CA TYR A 100 -8.68 -26.00 -0.25
C TYR A 100 -8.17 -25.45 -1.57
N GLY A 101 -7.57 -24.25 -1.55
CA GLY A 101 -7.14 -23.56 -2.75
C GLY A 101 -5.65 -23.68 -3.04
N LYS A 102 -5.16 -22.76 -3.87
CA LYS A 102 -3.80 -22.72 -4.39
C LYS A 102 -2.72 -22.49 -3.33
N HIS A 103 -3.09 -22.11 -2.10
CA HIS A 103 -2.15 -21.83 -1.00
C HIS A 103 -2.13 -22.96 0.04
N GLN A 104 -2.63 -24.14 -0.31
CA GLN A 104 -2.57 -25.31 0.56
C GLN A 104 -1.11 -25.68 0.83
N GLY A 105 -0.74 -25.74 2.12
CA GLY A 105 0.63 -26.04 2.54
C GLY A 105 1.57 -24.83 2.56
N HIS A 106 1.12 -23.65 2.14
CA HIS A 106 1.89 -22.42 2.28
C HIS A 106 1.92 -21.93 3.72
N ARG A 107 2.98 -21.20 4.07
CA ARG A 107 3.04 -20.51 5.36
C ARG A 107 2.05 -19.34 5.32
N CYS A 108 1.06 -19.41 6.19
CA CYS A 108 -0.01 -18.43 6.30
C CYS A 108 -0.26 -18.05 7.76
N ASP A 109 -0.69 -16.83 8.01
CA ASP A 109 -1.11 -16.37 9.35
C ASP A 109 -2.23 -15.32 9.23
N LEU A 110 -2.94 -15.06 10.32
CA LEU A 110 -4.03 -14.09 10.35
C LEU A 110 -3.49 -12.68 10.16
N ALA A 111 -4.06 -11.96 9.21
CA ALA A 111 -3.65 -10.59 8.88
C ALA A 111 -3.72 -9.65 10.09
N SER A 112 -4.69 -9.85 10.98
CA SER A 112 -4.81 -9.05 12.22
C SER A 112 -3.62 -9.22 13.15
N ARG A 113 -3.23 -10.48 13.41
CA ARG A 113 -2.10 -10.84 14.27
C ARG A 113 -0.78 -10.41 13.66
N LEU A 114 -0.63 -10.55 12.36
CA LEU A 114 0.55 -10.06 11.66
C LEU A 114 0.66 -8.55 11.75
N ALA A 115 -0.45 -7.86 11.52
CA ALA A 115 -0.45 -6.41 11.58
C ALA A 115 -0.12 -5.89 12.99
N THR A 116 -0.56 -6.56 14.06
CA THR A 116 -0.15 -6.18 15.43
C THR A 116 1.35 -6.39 15.62
N ASN A 117 1.86 -7.59 15.29
CA ASN A 117 3.26 -7.91 15.49
C ASN A 117 4.18 -6.98 14.68
N VAL A 118 3.88 -6.76 13.40
CA VAL A 118 4.67 -5.88 12.54
C VAL A 118 4.65 -4.44 13.04
N ARG A 119 3.50 -3.93 13.52
CA ARG A 119 3.44 -2.58 14.10
C ARG A 119 4.29 -2.46 15.36
N GLU A 120 4.27 -3.47 16.22
CA GLU A 120 5.09 -3.50 17.44
C GLU A 120 6.59 -3.53 17.09
N GLU A 121 7.00 -4.37 16.14
CA GLU A 121 8.40 -4.44 15.68
C GLU A 121 8.85 -3.12 15.04
N LEU A 122 8.03 -2.52 14.17
CA LEU A 122 8.34 -1.21 13.57
C LEU A 122 8.42 -0.11 14.62
N SER A 123 7.58 -0.14 15.67
CA SER A 123 7.65 0.80 16.78
C SER A 123 9.00 0.71 17.51
N LYS A 124 9.46 -0.50 17.83
CA LYS A 124 10.77 -0.73 18.45
C LYS A 124 11.91 -0.19 17.57
N ILE A 125 11.87 -0.48 16.27
CA ILE A 125 12.89 0.00 15.32
C ILE A 125 12.89 1.52 15.25
N THR A 126 11.72 2.16 15.29
CA THR A 126 11.60 3.63 15.25
C THR A 126 12.29 4.26 16.45
N VAL A 127 12.05 3.75 17.66
CA VAL A 127 12.72 4.21 18.89
C VAL A 127 14.24 4.04 18.79
N GLN A 128 14.71 2.88 18.32
CA GLN A 128 16.14 2.64 18.14
C GLN A 128 16.77 3.62 17.15
N ILE A 129 16.09 3.91 16.03
CA ILE A 129 16.58 4.88 15.03
C ILE A 129 16.63 6.29 15.63
N GLU A 130 15.64 6.68 16.44
CA GLU A 130 15.62 7.98 17.11
C GLU A 130 16.78 8.13 18.09
N GLU A 131 17.05 7.12 18.92
CA GLU A 131 18.19 7.10 19.85
C GLU A 131 19.53 7.19 19.12
N GLU A 132 19.72 6.41 18.06
CA GLU A 132 20.95 6.45 17.25
C GLU A 132 21.11 7.81 16.55
N HIS A 133 20.01 8.38 16.05
CA HIS A 133 20.01 9.70 15.45
C HIS A 133 20.42 10.78 16.47
N GLU A 134 19.93 10.73 17.71
CA GLU A 134 20.34 11.65 18.77
C GLU A 134 21.84 11.56 19.07
N LYS A 135 22.39 10.34 19.17
CA LYS A 135 23.83 10.13 19.37
C LYS A 135 24.65 10.77 18.24
N ILE A 136 24.23 10.58 16.98
CA ILE A 136 24.88 11.19 15.82
C ILE A 136 24.82 12.72 15.88
N VAL A 137 23.66 13.29 16.23
CA VAL A 137 23.49 14.74 16.36
C VAL A 137 24.37 15.31 17.46
N MET A 138 24.43 14.66 18.63
CA MET A 138 25.29 15.08 19.75
C MET A 138 26.77 15.00 19.38
N ALA A 139 27.20 13.91 18.75
CA ALA A 139 28.58 13.76 18.28
C ALA A 139 28.97 14.85 17.25
N ARG A 140 28.05 15.23 16.35
CA ARG A 140 28.27 16.31 15.38
C ARG A 140 28.32 17.71 16.02
N ARG A 141 27.68 17.91 17.17
CA ARG A 141 27.68 19.20 17.90
C ARG A 141 28.90 19.38 18.79
N ALA A 142 29.59 18.29 19.14
CA ALA A 142 30.78 18.29 19.98
C ALA A 142 32.10 18.50 19.18
N ILE A 143 32.00 18.60 17.85
CA ILE A 143 33.08 18.93 16.90
C ILE A 143 32.90 20.39 16.48
#